data_AF-A0A2N5CRW6-F1
#
_entry.id   AF-A0A2N5CRW6-F1
#
_cell.length_a   1.000
_cell.length_b   1.000
_cell.length_c   1.000
_cell.angle_alpha   90.00
_cell.angle_beta   90.00
_cell.angle_gamma   90.00
#
_symmetry.space_group_name_H-M   'P 1'
#
loop_
_entity.id
_entity.type
_entity.pdbx_description
1 polymer ?
#
loop_
_entity_poly.entity_id
_entity_poly.type
_entity_poly.pdbx_seq_one_letter_code
_entity_poly.pdbx_strand_id
1 'polypeptide(L)'
;MLLAFYLAGALANAEPVVVSSVDPRGATPQSQRYEGRCGDRSLELAQWSTGAPALAIDRKPVALSPQAQAFLALRGAAYRTYSRCVGDSFRLVVARATWEEGKGETYAVYGAQVAAGGLSQERVEAADAQAFFYR
;
A
#
# COMPACT_ATOMS: atom_id res chain seq x y z
N MET A 1 42.01 16.09 48.47
CA MET A 1 41.80 14.74 47.89
C MET A 1 40.30 14.48 47.98
N LEU A 2 39.50 14.26 46.94
CA LEU A 2 39.73 13.85 45.56
C LEU A 2 38.71 14.58 44.65
N LEU A 3 39.15 14.95 43.45
CA LEU A 3 38.30 15.40 42.33
C LEU A 3 37.33 14.28 41.91
N ALA A 4 36.08 14.64 41.59
CA ALA A 4 35.23 13.83 40.72
C ALA A 4 34.51 14.76 39.72
N PHE A 5 35.11 14.88 38.53
CA PHE A 5 34.44 15.34 37.32
C PHE A 5 33.45 14.27 36.88
N TYR A 6 32.17 14.60 36.70
CA TYR A 6 31.31 13.83 35.80
C TYR A 6 30.39 14.76 34.98
N LEU A 7 30.82 14.85 33.71
CA LEU A 7 30.13 15.14 32.46
C LEU A 7 28.72 15.73 32.48
N ALA A 8 28.64 16.91 31.85
CA ALA A 8 27.47 17.40 31.15
C ALA A 8 27.00 16.39 30.09
N GLY A 9 25.74 15.96 30.18
CA GLY A 9 25.04 15.26 29.11
C GLY A 9 23.86 16.13 28.69
N ALA A 10 24.08 16.96 27.67
CA ALA A 10 23.00 17.63 26.96
C ALA A 10 22.13 16.54 26.33
N LEU A 11 20.93 16.31 26.88
CA LEU A 11 19.89 15.60 26.16
C LEU A 11 19.42 16.54 25.07
N ALA A 12 20.03 16.36 23.91
CA ALA A 12 19.61 16.95 22.66
C ALA A 12 18.10 16.75 22.53
N ASN A 13 17.35 17.86 22.53
CA ASN A 13 16.02 17.90 21.97
C ASN A 13 16.17 17.50 20.50
N ALA A 14 16.01 16.21 20.22
CA ALA A 14 15.79 15.76 18.86
C ALA A 14 14.42 16.29 18.47
N GLU A 15 14.40 17.48 17.88
CA GLU A 15 13.26 17.98 17.13
C GLU A 15 12.80 16.83 16.20
N PRO A 16 11.51 16.49 16.17
CA PRO A 16 11.05 15.46 15.24
C PRO A 16 11.45 15.92 13.85
N VAL A 17 12.26 15.12 13.16
CA VAL A 17 12.58 15.35 11.76
C VAL A 17 11.27 15.24 10.98
N VAL A 18 10.65 16.39 10.75
CA VAL A 18 9.52 16.52 9.84
C VAL A 18 10.12 16.36 8.44
N VAL A 19 10.09 15.13 7.92
CA VAL A 19 10.35 14.90 6.50
C VAL A 19 9.14 15.45 5.74
N SER A 20 9.18 16.75 5.47
CA SER A 20 8.35 17.39 4.45
C SER A 20 8.82 16.89 3.10
N SER A 21 8.22 15.80 2.63
CA SER A 21 8.27 15.41 1.23
C SER A 21 7.11 16.09 0.51
N VAL A 22 7.23 17.40 0.27
CA VAL A 22 6.46 18.02 -0.81
C VAL A 22 7.23 17.72 -2.08
N ASP A 23 6.84 16.68 -2.83
CA ASP A 23 7.27 16.56 -4.22
C ASP A 23 6.49 17.62 -5.02
N PRO A 24 7.16 18.67 -5.55
CA PRO A 24 6.49 19.73 -6.32
C PRO A 24 6.01 19.26 -7.69
N ARG A 25 6.35 18.03 -8.10
CA ARG A 25 5.77 17.35 -9.26
C ARG A 25 4.69 16.45 -8.71
N GLY A 26 3.44 16.92 -8.72
CA GLY A 26 2.27 16.23 -8.14
C GLY A 26 2.40 14.70 -8.23
N ALA A 27 2.21 14.02 -7.09
CA ALA A 27 2.45 12.60 -6.86
C ALA A 27 2.47 11.81 -8.16
N THR A 28 3.63 11.47 -8.71
CA THR A 28 3.63 10.67 -9.95
C THR A 28 3.05 9.32 -9.57
N PRO A 29 1.82 8.99 -9.98
CA PRO A 29 1.16 7.84 -9.40
C PRO A 29 1.70 6.61 -10.06
N GLN A 30 2.45 5.81 -9.31
CA GLN A 30 3.02 4.58 -9.85
C GLN A 30 1.95 3.51 -9.91
N SER A 31 1.21 3.47 -11.02
CA SER A 31 0.48 2.30 -11.52
C SER A 31 1.47 1.21 -11.96
N GLN A 32 2.41 0.85 -11.09
CA GLN A 32 3.43 -0.15 -11.37
C GLN A 32 2.94 -1.54 -10.98
N ARG A 33 3.49 -2.53 -11.69
CA ARG A 33 3.42 -3.93 -11.31
C ARG A 33 3.87 -4.07 -9.84
N TYR A 34 3.04 -4.73 -9.05
CA TYR A 34 3.37 -5.12 -7.68
C TYR A 34 3.69 -6.62 -7.63
N GLU A 35 4.71 -6.99 -6.86
CA GLU A 35 4.99 -8.37 -6.48
C GLU A 35 5.21 -8.44 -4.96
N GLY A 36 4.43 -9.30 -4.29
CA GLY A 36 4.60 -9.67 -2.88
C GLY A 36 5.02 -11.13 -2.77
N ARG A 37 5.71 -11.50 -1.68
CA ARG A 37 6.18 -12.89 -1.48
C ARG A 37 5.81 -13.45 -0.12
N CYS A 38 5.44 -14.73 -0.11
CA CYS A 38 5.15 -15.52 1.09
C CYS A 38 5.78 -16.90 0.97
N GLY A 39 6.94 -17.09 1.60
CA GLY A 39 7.79 -18.27 1.37
C GLY A 39 8.15 -18.37 -0.11
N ASP A 40 7.86 -19.53 -0.71
CA ASP A 40 8.11 -19.79 -2.13
C ASP A 40 7.01 -19.25 -3.06
N ARG A 41 5.95 -18.66 -2.51
CA ARG A 41 4.82 -18.16 -3.28
C ARG A 41 4.97 -16.69 -3.63
N SER A 42 4.52 -16.30 -4.82
CA SER A 42 4.46 -14.91 -5.27
C SER A 42 3.02 -14.45 -5.50
N LEU A 43 2.70 -13.23 -5.09
CA LEU A 43 1.47 -12.53 -5.43
C LEU A 43 1.81 -11.39 -6.38
N GLU A 44 1.20 -11.37 -7.56
CA GLU A 44 1.41 -10.32 -8.56
C GLU A 44 0.12 -9.54 -8.78
N LEU A 45 0.19 -8.21 -8.75
CA LEU A 45 -0.88 -7.31 -9.23
C LEU A 45 -0.31 -6.47 -10.38
N ALA A 46 -0.84 -6.67 -11.59
CA ALA A 46 -0.41 -5.96 -12.78
C ALA A 46 -1.55 -5.84 -13.79
N GLN A 47 -1.48 -4.86 -14.70
CA GLN A 47 -2.28 -4.91 -15.92
C GLN A 47 -1.68 -5.96 -16.86
N TRP A 48 -2.45 -6.97 -17.24
CA TRP A 48 -2.01 -7.96 -18.24
C TRP A 48 -2.34 -7.48 -19.65
N SER A 49 -1.89 -8.21 -20.67
CA SER A 49 -1.98 -7.82 -22.10
C SER A 49 -3.38 -7.45 -22.59
N THR A 50 -4.44 -7.84 -21.87
CA THR A 50 -5.84 -7.46 -22.12
C THR A 50 -6.21 -6.05 -21.61
N GLY A 51 -5.28 -5.34 -20.96
CA GLY A 51 -5.50 -4.04 -20.34
C GLY A 51 -6.30 -4.09 -19.03
N ALA A 52 -6.82 -5.26 -18.65
CA ALA A 52 -7.50 -5.45 -17.38
C ALA A 52 -6.48 -5.69 -16.25
N PRO A 53 -6.72 -5.13 -15.04
CA PRO A 53 -5.95 -5.49 -13.86
C PRO A 53 -6.14 -6.97 -13.56
N ALA A 54 -5.03 -7.67 -13.39
CA ALA A 54 -4.97 -9.08 -13.07
C ALA A 54 -4.20 -9.28 -11.77
N LEU A 55 -4.76 -10.13 -10.93
CA LEU A 55 -4.12 -10.66 -9.74
C LEU A 55 -3.70 -12.09 -10.05
N ALA A 56 -2.50 -12.48 -9.63
CA ALA A 56 -2.02 -13.84 -9.80
C ALA A 56 -1.27 -14.33 -8.58
N ILE A 57 -1.38 -15.62 -8.29
CA ILE A 57 -0.51 -16.29 -7.35
C ILE A 57 0.32 -17.31 -8.11
N ASP A 58 1.64 -17.28 -7.95
CA ASP A 58 2.57 -18.21 -8.61
C ASP A 58 2.38 -18.18 -10.15
N ARG A 59 2.17 -16.98 -10.69
CA ARG A 59 1.82 -16.69 -12.10
C ARG A 59 0.52 -17.31 -12.60
N LYS A 60 -0.29 -17.90 -11.73
CA LYS A 60 -1.63 -18.40 -12.06
C LYS A 60 -2.67 -17.31 -11.78
N PRO A 61 -3.56 -17.00 -12.73
CA PRO A 61 -4.60 -15.99 -12.52
C PRO A 61 -5.47 -16.32 -11.32
N VAL A 62 -5.80 -15.29 -10.55
CA VAL A 62 -6.80 -15.33 -9.48
C VAL A 62 -8.10 -14.71 -10.01
N ALA A 63 -9.21 -15.43 -9.84
CA ALA A 63 -10.53 -14.89 -10.17
C ALA A 63 -10.84 -13.68 -9.27
N LEU A 64 -11.18 -12.56 -9.89
CA LEU A 64 -11.56 -11.31 -9.22
C LEU A 64 -13.08 -11.17 -9.16
N SER A 65 -13.61 -10.69 -8.04
CA SER A 65 -15.02 -10.29 -7.94
C SER A 65 -15.31 -9.09 -8.86
N PRO A 66 -16.59 -8.87 -9.27
CA PRO A 66 -16.96 -7.67 -10.02
C PRO A 66 -16.58 -6.36 -9.31
N GLN A 67 -16.64 -6.34 -7.98
CA GLN A 67 -16.25 -5.19 -7.17
C GLN A 67 -14.73 -4.93 -7.24
N ALA A 68 -13.92 -5.97 -7.13
CA ALA A 68 -12.46 -5.89 -7.27
C ALA A 68 -12.07 -5.41 -8.68
N GLN A 69 -12.71 -5.98 -9.71
CA GLN A 69 -12.50 -5.57 -11.10
C GLN A 69 -12.82 -4.09 -11.30
N ALA A 70 -13.99 -3.63 -10.84
CA ALA A 70 -14.40 -2.24 -10.95
C ALA A 70 -13.45 -1.29 -10.20
N PHE A 71 -12.98 -1.68 -9.01
CA PHE A 71 -12.04 -0.87 -8.22
C PHE A 71 -10.70 -0.69 -8.94
N LEU A 72 -10.15 -1.77 -9.50
CA LEU A 72 -8.83 -1.79 -10.13
C LEU A 72 -8.85 -1.28 -11.58
N ALA A 73 -10.00 -1.32 -12.27
CA ALA A 73 -10.12 -0.95 -13.68
C ALA A 73 -10.09 0.56 -13.95
N LEU A 74 -10.05 1.43 -12.92
CA LEU A 74 -10.02 2.87 -13.14
C LEU A 74 -8.71 3.29 -13.79
N ARG A 75 -8.82 3.75 -15.05
CA ARG A 75 -7.71 4.27 -15.83
C ARG A 75 -7.21 5.60 -15.27
N GLY A 76 -5.90 5.81 -15.36
CA GLY A 76 -5.25 7.03 -14.87
C GLY A 76 -5.25 7.16 -13.34
N ALA A 77 -5.77 6.17 -12.62
CA ALA A 77 -5.79 6.19 -11.17
C ALA A 77 -4.43 5.83 -10.57
N ALA A 78 -4.15 6.51 -9.48
CA ALA A 78 -3.02 6.31 -8.59
C ALA A 78 -3.26 5.14 -7.65
N TYR A 79 -2.41 4.11 -7.66
CA TYR A 79 -2.53 3.01 -6.70
C TYR A 79 -1.25 2.84 -5.87
N ARG A 80 -1.43 2.55 -4.58
CA ARG A 80 -0.40 2.02 -3.70
C ARG A 80 -0.83 0.63 -3.27
N THR A 81 0.07 -0.33 -3.38
CA THR A 81 -0.24 -1.74 -3.11
C THR A 81 0.70 -2.29 -2.05
N TYR A 82 0.14 -3.01 -1.09
CA TYR A 82 0.87 -3.72 -0.05
C TYR A 82 0.27 -5.11 0.12
N SER A 83 1.10 -6.09 0.45
CA SER A 83 0.63 -7.40 0.90
C SER A 83 1.51 -7.99 1.99
N ARG A 84 0.93 -8.88 2.79
CA ARG A 84 1.64 -9.70 3.79
C ARG A 84 1.07 -11.10 3.88
N CYS A 85 1.84 -12.01 4.47
CA CYS A 85 1.43 -13.39 4.67
C CYS A 85 0.48 -13.53 5.86
N VAL A 86 -0.57 -14.33 5.68
CA VAL A 86 -1.49 -14.74 6.75
C VAL A 86 -1.82 -16.22 6.52
N GLY A 87 -1.12 -17.11 7.23
CA GLY A 87 -1.18 -18.55 6.96
C GLY A 87 -0.78 -18.84 5.50
N ASP A 88 -1.61 -19.61 4.79
CA ASP A 88 -1.38 -20.01 3.38
C ASP A 88 -1.89 -18.98 2.36
N SER A 89 -2.20 -17.77 2.81
CA SER A 89 -2.82 -16.72 1.99
C SER A 89 -2.07 -15.40 2.08
N PHE A 90 -2.34 -14.52 1.14
CA PHE A 90 -1.89 -13.14 1.16
C PHE A 90 -3.00 -12.23 1.65
N ARG A 91 -2.72 -11.35 2.60
CA ARG A 91 -3.55 -10.17 2.86
C ARG A 91 -3.06 -9.04 1.98
N LEU A 92 -3.87 -8.67 0.99
CA LEU A 92 -3.62 -7.61 0.02
C LEU A 92 -4.38 -6.33 0.42
N VAL A 93 -3.73 -5.18 0.29
CA VAL A 93 -4.33 -3.86 0.44
C VAL A 93 -3.92 -3.03 -0.77
N VAL A 94 -4.91 -2.47 -1.48
CA VAL A 94 -4.73 -1.55 -2.59
C VAL A 94 -5.40 -0.24 -2.23
N ALA A 95 -4.62 0.82 -2.07
CA ALA A 95 -5.09 2.16 -1.80
C ALA A 95 -5.05 2.99 -3.09
N ARG A 96 -6.20 3.48 -3.52
CA ARG A 96 -6.37 4.35 -4.68
C ARG A 96 -6.46 5.79 -4.22
N ALA A 97 -5.51 6.62 -4.61
CA ALA A 97 -5.52 8.05 -4.29
C ALA A 97 -6.40 8.84 -5.27
N THR A 98 -7.15 9.79 -4.73
CA THR A 98 -7.88 10.82 -5.48
C THR A 98 -7.53 12.18 -4.91
N TRP A 99 -7.25 13.15 -5.77
CA TRP A 99 -6.95 14.52 -5.36
C TRP A 99 -8.14 15.42 -5.67
N GLU A 100 -8.56 16.21 -4.67
CA GLU A 100 -9.57 17.24 -4.85
C GLU A 100 -9.05 18.59 -4.33
N GLU A 101 -9.13 19.60 -5.18
CA GLU A 101 -8.67 20.96 -4.86
C GLU A 101 -9.41 21.49 -3.62
N GLY A 102 -8.66 22.03 -2.65
CA GLY A 102 -9.21 22.53 -1.40
C GLY A 102 -9.66 21.47 -0.38
N LYS A 103 -9.71 20.18 -0.76
CA LYS A 103 -10.03 19.07 0.16
C LYS A 103 -8.86 18.13 0.45
N GLY A 104 -7.80 18.23 -0.34
CA GLY A 104 -6.60 17.42 -0.17
C GLY A 104 -6.68 16.06 -0.88
N GLU A 105 -5.83 15.13 -0.46
CA GLU A 105 -5.79 13.77 -1.00
C GLU A 105 -6.68 12.84 -0.16
N THR A 106 -7.60 12.13 -0.82
CA THR A 106 -8.43 11.08 -0.21
C THR A 106 -8.10 9.73 -0.81
N TYR A 107 -8.36 8.66 -0.06
CA TYR A 107 -8.06 7.31 -0.50
C TYR A 107 -9.30 6.43 -0.47
N ALA A 108 -9.52 5.70 -1.55
CA ALA A 108 -10.40 4.52 -1.53
C ALA A 108 -9.52 3.30 -1.36
N VAL A 109 -9.86 2.39 -0.45
CA VAL A 109 -9.05 1.22 -0.13
C VAL A 109 -9.82 -0.04 -0.40
N TYR A 110 -9.19 -0.93 -1.15
CA TYR A 110 -9.62 -2.29 -1.38
C TYR A 110 -8.71 -3.23 -0.58
N GLY A 111 -9.28 -3.95 0.37
CA GLY A 111 -8.61 -5.00 1.13
C GLY A 111 -9.14 -6.36 0.72
N ALA A 112 -8.24 -7.32 0.51
CA ALA A 112 -8.62 -8.70 0.24
C ALA A 112 -7.70 -9.71 0.93
N GLN A 113 -8.24 -10.90 1.17
CA GLN A 113 -7.45 -12.08 1.43
C GLN A 113 -7.45 -12.96 0.18
N VAL A 114 -6.27 -13.37 -0.27
CA VAL A 114 -6.05 -14.03 -1.56
C VAL A 114 -5.40 -15.38 -1.31
N ALA A 115 -6.06 -16.45 -1.75
CA ALA A 115 -5.58 -17.83 -1.66
C ALA A 115 -5.54 -18.47 -3.06
N ALA A 116 -4.98 -19.68 -3.16
CA ALA A 116 -4.84 -20.38 -4.44
C ALA A 116 -6.16 -20.54 -5.22
N GLY A 117 -7.29 -20.62 -4.51
CA GLY A 117 -8.61 -20.78 -5.11
C GLY A 117 -9.31 -19.47 -5.49
N GLY A 118 -8.76 -18.30 -5.14
CA GLY A 118 -9.46 -17.04 -5.37
C GLY A 118 -9.29 -16.00 -4.25
N LEU A 119 -10.12 -14.98 -4.32
CA LEU A 119 -10.37 -14.05 -3.22
C LEU A 119 -11.24 -14.77 -2.16
N SER A 120 -10.78 -14.80 -0.91
CA SER A 120 -11.48 -15.46 0.20
C SER A 120 -12.21 -14.48 1.12
N GLN A 121 -11.80 -13.20 1.13
CA GLN A 121 -12.48 -12.13 1.84
C GLN A 121 -12.18 -10.80 1.14
N GLU A 122 -13.15 -9.89 1.10
CA GLU A 122 -13.01 -8.58 0.48
C GLU A 122 -13.67 -7.49 1.33
N ARG A 123 -13.09 -6.29 1.35
CA ARG A 123 -13.67 -5.07 1.92
C ARG A 123 -13.24 -3.86 1.09
N VAL A 124 -14.18 -2.94 0.87
CA VAL A 124 -13.88 -1.61 0.32
C VAL A 124 -14.27 -0.56 1.34
N GLU A 125 -13.35 0.37 1.62
CA GLU A 125 -13.52 1.44 2.59
C GLU A 125 -12.98 2.75 2.00
N ALA A 126 -13.67 3.86 2.23
CA ALA A 126 -13.15 5.19 1.91
C ALA A 126 -12.54 5.78 3.18
N ALA A 127 -11.35 6.36 3.09
CA ALA A 127 -10.77 7.09 4.22
C ALA A 127 -9.81 8.21 3.80
N ASP A 128 -9.49 9.04 4.78
CA ASP A 128 -8.62 10.20 4.63
C ASP A 128 -7.14 9.76 4.58
N ALA A 129 -6.25 10.58 4.01
CA ALA A 129 -4.83 10.25 3.78
C ALA A 129 -4.06 9.71 5.01
N GLN A 130 -4.46 10.11 6.21
CA GLN A 130 -3.78 9.72 7.45
C GLN A 130 -4.05 8.28 7.88
N ALA A 131 -5.12 7.66 7.37
CA ALA A 131 -5.62 6.38 7.88
C ALA A 131 -4.83 5.15 7.40
N PHE A 132 -3.87 5.26 6.47
CA PHE A 132 -3.32 4.09 5.78
C PHE A 132 -1.80 3.88 5.89
N PHE A 133 -1.09 4.69 6.66
CA PHE A 133 0.31 4.41 7.01
C PHE A 133 0.39 3.62 8.31
N TYR A 134 0.03 2.32 8.27
CA TYR A 134 0.29 1.43 9.41
C TYR A 134 1.68 0.78 9.27
N ARG A 135 2.45 0.88 10.34
CA ARG A 135 3.67 0.08 10.62
C ARG A 135 3.31 -1.38 10.91
#